data_AF-X1JQ64-F1
#
_entry.id   AF-X1JQ64-F1
#
_cell.length_a   1.000
_cell.length_b   1.000
_cell.length_c   1.000
_cell.angle_alpha   90.00
_cell.angle_beta   90.00
_cell.angle_gamma   90.00
#
_symmetry.space_group_name_H-M   'P 1'
#
loop_
_entity.id
_entity.type
_entity.pdbx_description
1 polymer ?
#
loop_
_entity_poly.entity_id
_entity_poly.type
_entity_poly.pdbx_seq_one_letter_code
_entity_poly.pdbx_strand_id
1 'polypeptide(L)'
;LLLDYVNAMLDAGRAAEAVAFFEPLIRDYGYNLGLRALMVEALRMLKRDDEASLQVAFMARVYEPLAEAAAKRTAQQVAELGWFALTYSSQPQAALEWAKAAALSAGDDPFVQRVMGAAELATGSVEAGARRLAALAERDVFAAAILARHYYAREKPRAGRRAVLRAAANVRTGPAWRQLAAIASQHKVLLPPVAHAETMIRAAKAIPQHFFVLGRSPERFVTVKLSASRKQFAPGEPLAVSVER
;
A
#
# COMPACT_ATOMS: atom_id res chain seq x y z
N LEU A 1 -11.30 -1.92 -2.19
CA LEU A 1 -11.67 -1.90 -3.64
C LEU A 1 -10.85 -0.90 -4.43
N LEU A 2 -10.97 0.41 -4.19
CA LEU A 2 -10.23 1.40 -5.00
C LEU A 2 -8.70 1.26 -4.87
N LEU A 3 -8.18 1.23 -3.64
CA LEU A 3 -6.75 1.01 -3.36
C LEU A 3 -6.23 -0.32 -3.93
N ASP A 4 -7.06 -1.37 -3.92
CA ASP A 4 -6.68 -2.68 -4.43
C ASP A 4 -6.57 -2.67 -5.95
N TYR A 5 -7.51 -1.98 -6.63
CA TYR A 5 -7.45 -1.81 -8.08
C TYR A 5 -6.22 -1.00 -8.51
N VAL A 6 -5.91 0.07 -7.77
CA VAL A 6 -4.68 0.86 -7.97
C VAL A 6 -3.45 -0.04 -7.85
N ASN A 7 -3.36 -0.79 -6.76
CA ASN A 7 -2.24 -1.68 -6.51
C ASN A 7 -2.07 -2.70 -7.63
N ALA A 8 -3.16 -3.29 -8.10
CA ALA A 8 -3.13 -4.23 -9.22
C ALA A 8 -2.62 -3.59 -10.52
N MET A 9 -3.00 -2.33 -10.81
CA MET A 9 -2.46 -1.60 -11.97
C MET A 9 -0.95 -1.37 -11.86
N LEU A 10 -0.46 -0.96 -10.69
CA LEU A 10 0.97 -0.75 -10.44
C LEU A 10 1.76 -2.06 -10.44
N ASP A 11 1.20 -3.14 -9.88
CA ASP A 11 1.78 -4.48 -9.92
C ASP A 11 1.92 -5.00 -11.36
N ALA A 12 1.01 -4.59 -12.26
CA ALA A 12 1.06 -4.88 -13.69
C ALA A 12 1.97 -3.94 -14.50
N GLY A 13 2.67 -2.99 -13.85
CA GLY A 13 3.53 -2.02 -14.53
C GLY A 13 2.78 -0.92 -15.29
N ARG A 14 1.47 -0.79 -15.10
CA ARG A 14 0.60 0.17 -15.81
C ARG A 14 0.57 1.53 -15.11
N ALA A 15 1.74 2.08 -14.80
CA ALA A 15 1.87 3.30 -13.99
C ALA A 15 1.21 4.53 -14.64
N ALA A 16 1.34 4.71 -15.96
CA ALA A 16 0.72 5.83 -16.68
C ALA A 16 -0.82 5.78 -16.61
N GLU A 17 -1.39 4.60 -16.84
CA GLU A 17 -2.84 4.39 -16.75
C GLU A 17 -3.34 4.56 -15.31
N ALA A 18 -2.53 4.13 -14.33
CA ALA A 18 -2.82 4.28 -12.92
C ALA A 18 -2.92 5.77 -12.54
N VAL A 19 -1.94 6.59 -12.94
CA VAL A 19 -1.97 8.05 -12.72
C VAL A 19 -3.21 8.68 -13.35
N ALA A 20 -3.48 8.39 -14.62
CA ALA A 20 -4.65 8.95 -15.33
C ALA A 20 -5.98 8.59 -14.66
N PHE A 21 -6.09 7.37 -14.12
CA PHE A 21 -7.27 6.94 -13.38
C PHE A 21 -7.38 7.60 -11.99
N PHE A 22 -6.27 7.84 -11.29
CA PHE A 22 -6.29 8.41 -9.92
C PHE A 22 -6.41 9.92 -9.87
N GLU A 23 -5.93 10.63 -10.87
CA GLU A 23 -5.92 12.09 -10.86
C GLU A 23 -7.29 12.71 -10.52
N PRO A 24 -8.42 12.29 -11.13
CA PRO A 24 -9.74 12.76 -10.71
C PRO A 24 -10.10 12.30 -9.28
N LEU A 25 -9.73 11.08 -8.90
CA LEU A 25 -10.06 10.52 -7.59
C LEU A 25 -9.31 11.19 -6.44
N ILE A 26 -8.08 11.66 -6.65
CA ILE A 26 -7.35 12.44 -5.64
C ILE A 26 -7.97 13.82 -5.45
N ARG A 27 -8.67 14.36 -6.45
CA ARG A 27 -9.44 15.59 -6.27
C ARG A 27 -10.63 15.36 -5.34
N ASP A 28 -11.35 14.26 -5.54
CA ASP A 28 -12.57 13.94 -4.79
C ASP A 28 -12.28 13.36 -3.39
N TYR A 29 -11.20 12.59 -3.25
CA TYR A 29 -10.80 11.88 -2.03
C TYR A 29 -9.42 12.33 -1.51
N GLY A 30 -9.11 13.62 -1.68
CA GLY A 30 -7.77 14.17 -1.47
C GLY A 30 -7.16 13.98 -0.10
N TYR A 31 -7.91 13.62 0.94
CA TYR A 31 -7.35 13.35 2.27
C TYR A 31 -6.93 11.88 2.48
N ASN A 32 -7.20 10.99 1.52
CA ASN A 32 -6.80 9.59 1.63
C ASN A 32 -5.28 9.43 1.40
N LEU A 33 -4.54 9.25 2.49
CA LEU A 33 -3.08 9.10 2.47
C LEU A 33 -2.61 7.84 1.75
N GLY A 34 -3.41 6.77 1.75
CA GLY A 34 -3.12 5.55 1.00
C GLY A 34 -3.13 5.78 -0.52
N LEU A 35 -4.11 6.53 -1.03
CA LEU A 35 -4.16 6.90 -2.45
C LEU A 35 -2.98 7.80 -2.84
N ARG A 36 -2.62 8.75 -1.98
CA ARG A 36 -1.46 9.62 -2.23
C ARG A 36 -0.15 8.86 -2.22
N ALA A 37 0.04 7.92 -1.29
CA ALA A 37 1.23 7.06 -1.27
C ALA A 37 1.38 6.27 -2.58
N LEU A 38 0.28 5.72 -3.12
CA LEU A 38 0.29 5.00 -4.39
C LEU A 38 0.52 5.93 -5.59
N MET A 39 0.00 7.16 -5.55
CA MET A 39 0.29 8.17 -6.57
C MET A 39 1.77 8.60 -6.55
N VAL A 40 2.37 8.81 -5.37
CA VAL A 40 3.81 9.07 -5.22
C VAL A 40 4.63 7.97 -5.89
N GLU A 41 4.28 6.71 -5.63
CA GLU A 41 4.95 5.58 -6.25
C GLU A 41 4.78 5.56 -7.77
N ALA A 42 3.56 5.72 -8.26
CA ALA A 42 3.26 5.74 -9.70
C ALA A 42 4.03 6.86 -10.43
N LEU A 43 4.06 8.06 -9.87
CA LEU A 43 4.78 9.21 -10.43
C LEU A 43 6.29 8.97 -10.45
N ARG A 44 6.87 8.41 -9.37
CA ARG A 44 8.29 8.03 -9.32
C ARG A 44 8.65 6.97 -10.36
N MET A 45 7.79 5.98 -10.59
CA MET A 45 7.97 4.99 -11.66
C MET A 45 8.03 5.64 -13.05
N LEU A 46 7.31 6.75 -13.24
CA LEU A 46 7.32 7.55 -14.47
C LEU A 46 8.39 8.64 -14.48
N LYS A 47 9.28 8.70 -13.47
CA LYS A 47 10.31 9.74 -13.30
C LYS A 47 9.74 11.17 -13.22
N ARG A 48 8.52 11.32 -12.68
CA ARG A 48 7.83 12.60 -12.45
C ARG A 48 8.02 13.03 -10.99
N ASP A 49 9.27 13.23 -10.58
CA ASP A 49 9.64 13.41 -9.16
C ASP A 49 9.13 14.71 -8.55
N ASP A 50 8.98 15.78 -9.33
CA ASP A 50 8.41 17.05 -8.87
C ASP A 50 6.96 16.89 -8.44
N GLU A 51 6.16 16.20 -9.26
CA GLU A 51 4.76 15.92 -8.95
C GLU A 51 4.62 14.95 -7.78
N ALA A 52 5.50 13.95 -7.68
CA ALA A 52 5.56 13.07 -6.52
C ALA A 52 5.84 13.88 -5.24
N SER A 53 6.72 14.88 -5.32
CA SER A 53 7.05 15.76 -4.20
C SER A 53 5.86 16.61 -3.76
N LEU A 54 5.02 17.08 -4.69
CA LEU A 54 3.76 17.76 -4.36
C LEU A 54 2.82 16.87 -3.56
N GLN A 55 2.71 15.59 -3.93
CA GLN A 55 1.90 14.62 -3.19
C GLN A 55 2.45 14.37 -1.78
N VAL A 56 3.77 14.25 -1.62
CA VAL A 56 4.44 14.12 -0.31
C VAL A 56 4.20 15.36 0.55
N ALA A 57 4.31 16.56 -0.02
CA ALA A 57 4.06 17.81 0.68
C ALA A 57 2.61 17.90 1.19
N PHE A 58 1.64 17.42 0.40
CA PHE A 58 0.26 17.32 0.86
C PHE A 58 0.12 16.34 2.03
N MET A 59 0.73 15.15 1.92
CA MET A 59 0.71 14.17 3.02
C MET A 59 1.30 14.76 4.31
N ALA A 60 2.38 15.54 4.20
CA ALA A 60 2.98 16.24 5.35
C ALA A 60 1.99 17.19 6.02
N ARG A 61 1.24 17.99 5.24
CA ARG A 61 0.21 18.90 5.78
C ARG A 61 -0.92 18.17 6.50
N VAL A 62 -1.30 16.97 6.03
CA VAL A 62 -2.30 16.15 6.74
C VAL A 62 -1.77 15.64 8.07
N TYR A 63 -0.48 15.31 8.14
CA TYR A 63 0.18 14.85 9.36
C TYR A 63 0.56 15.98 10.33
N GLU A 64 0.62 17.24 9.87
CA GLU A 64 1.09 18.38 10.68
C GLU A 64 0.32 18.56 12.00
N PRO A 65 -1.04 18.53 12.04
CA PRO A 65 -1.76 18.60 13.31
C PRO A 65 -1.47 17.40 14.22
N LEU A 66 -1.19 16.24 13.63
CA LEU A 66 -0.77 15.06 14.38
C LEU A 66 0.69 15.17 14.84
N ALA A 67 1.54 16.05 14.31
CA ALA A 67 2.93 16.19 14.76
C ALA A 67 3.10 17.13 15.97
N GLU A 68 2.07 17.93 16.32
CA GLU A 68 2.13 18.92 17.40
C GLU A 68 2.28 18.31 18.80
N ALA A 69 3.14 18.86 19.67
CA ALA A 69 3.46 18.27 20.97
C ALA A 69 2.22 17.92 21.84
N ALA A 70 1.16 18.73 21.79
CA ALA A 70 -0.07 18.55 22.57
C ALA A 70 -1.10 17.59 21.95
N ALA A 71 -0.88 17.09 20.73
CA ALA A 71 -1.85 16.26 20.04
C ALA A 71 -2.03 14.90 20.74
N LYS A 72 -3.30 14.53 20.97
CA LYS A 72 -3.66 13.17 21.43
C LYS A 72 -3.58 12.21 20.25
N ARG A 73 -2.85 11.11 20.42
CA ARG A 73 -2.58 10.15 19.35
C ARG A 73 -2.67 8.73 19.86
N THR A 74 -3.10 7.85 18.96
CA THR A 74 -2.92 6.40 19.14
C THR A 74 -1.48 6.00 18.81
N ALA A 75 -1.02 4.86 19.33
CA ALA A 75 0.29 4.31 18.99
C ALA A 75 0.44 4.08 17.48
N GLN A 76 -0.64 3.69 16.82
CA GLN A 76 -0.68 3.52 15.36
C GLN A 76 -0.40 4.83 14.62
N GLN A 77 -1.08 5.93 14.97
CA GLN A 77 -0.83 7.24 14.34
C GLN A 77 0.61 7.73 14.56
N VAL A 78 1.17 7.46 15.74
CA VAL A 78 2.57 7.79 16.03
C VAL A 78 3.53 6.95 15.15
N ALA A 79 3.26 5.65 14.97
CA ALA A 79 4.03 4.82 14.05
C ALA A 79 3.87 5.24 12.59
N GLU A 80 2.69 5.70 12.16
CA GLU A 80 2.46 6.27 10.83
C GLU A 80 3.30 7.52 10.57
N LEU A 81 3.41 8.42 11.55
CA LEU A 81 4.33 9.57 11.49
C LEU A 81 5.79 9.12 11.34
N GLY A 82 6.21 8.12 12.11
CA GLY A 82 7.55 7.55 12.00
C GLY A 82 7.81 6.93 10.62
N TRP A 83 6.85 6.18 10.09
CA TRP A 83 6.93 5.58 8.77
C TRP A 83 6.97 6.64 7.66
N PHE A 84 6.17 7.71 7.79
CA PHE A 84 6.18 8.83 6.86
C PHE A 84 7.53 9.53 6.84
N ALA A 85 8.06 9.87 8.02
CA ALA A 85 9.36 10.53 8.18
C ALA A 85 10.50 9.70 7.57
N LEU A 86 10.45 8.38 7.74
CA LEU A 86 11.44 7.46 7.19
C LEU A 86 11.32 7.32 5.66
N THR A 87 10.10 7.17 5.14
CA THR A 87 9.87 6.76 3.75
C THR A 87 9.85 7.93 2.77
N TYR A 88 9.33 9.08 3.20
CA TYR A 88 9.08 10.22 2.31
C TYR A 88 9.91 11.46 2.67
N SER A 89 10.19 11.71 3.95
CA SER A 89 10.93 12.90 4.38
C SER A 89 12.44 12.66 4.56
N SER A 90 12.90 11.41 4.50
CA SER A 90 14.31 11.03 4.72
C SER A 90 14.87 11.51 6.07
N GLN A 91 14.07 11.46 7.13
CA GLN A 91 14.44 11.88 8.50
C GLN A 91 14.51 10.67 9.44
N PRO A 92 15.58 9.85 9.39
CA PRO A 92 15.64 8.59 10.13
C PRO A 92 15.69 8.77 11.65
N GLN A 93 16.31 9.83 12.16
CA GLN A 93 16.31 10.14 13.61
C GLN A 93 14.89 10.49 14.09
N ALA A 94 14.18 11.38 13.39
CA ALA A 94 12.80 11.72 13.74
C ALA A 94 11.89 10.47 13.66
N ALA A 95 12.07 9.63 12.64
CA ALA A 95 11.37 8.37 12.53
C ALA A 95 11.61 7.43 13.72
N LEU A 96 12.85 7.35 14.21
CA LEU A 96 13.21 6.54 15.37
C LEU A 96 12.54 7.06 16.65
N GLU A 97 12.51 8.37 16.87
CA GLU A 97 11.88 8.96 18.04
C GLU A 97 10.36 8.72 18.04
N TRP A 98 9.70 8.87 16.89
CA TRP A 98 8.30 8.47 16.75
C TRP A 98 8.09 6.99 17.00
N ALA A 99 8.94 6.12 16.44
CA ALA A 99 8.80 4.68 16.64
C ALA A 99 8.97 4.26 18.11
N LYS A 100 9.92 4.86 18.83
CA LYS A 100 10.09 4.65 20.28
C LYS A 100 8.85 5.09 21.05
N ALA A 101 8.31 6.27 20.73
CA ALA A 101 7.10 6.78 21.37
C ALA A 101 5.89 5.86 21.12
N ALA A 102 5.72 5.33 19.91
CA ALA A 102 4.67 4.35 19.61
C ALA A 102 4.85 3.05 20.40
N ALA A 103 6.09 2.57 20.53
CA ALA A 103 6.42 1.34 21.25
C ALA A 103 6.14 1.40 22.76
N LEU A 104 6.07 2.59 23.37
CA LEU A 104 5.68 2.74 24.78
C LEU A 104 4.27 2.22 25.06
N SER A 105 3.36 2.34 24.09
CA SER A 105 1.95 1.96 24.24
C SER A 105 1.58 0.71 23.44
N ALA A 106 2.33 0.37 22.39
CA ALA A 106 2.05 -0.79 21.53
C ALA A 106 3.35 -1.49 21.10
N GLY A 107 4.16 -1.88 22.10
CA GLY A 107 5.47 -2.51 21.88
C GLY A 107 5.41 -3.79 21.05
N ASP A 108 4.37 -4.60 21.16
CA ASP A 108 4.27 -5.87 20.43
C ASP A 108 3.57 -5.75 19.06
N ASP A 109 3.09 -4.55 18.70
CA ASP A 109 2.40 -4.35 17.42
C ASP A 109 3.36 -4.54 16.24
N PRO A 110 3.04 -5.42 15.26
CA PRO A 110 3.95 -5.71 14.14
C PRO A 110 4.29 -4.48 13.30
N PHE A 111 3.37 -3.52 13.13
CA PHE A 111 3.65 -2.32 12.38
C PHE A 111 4.58 -1.39 13.14
N VAL A 112 4.34 -1.15 14.43
CA VAL A 112 5.24 -0.38 15.31
C VAL A 112 6.65 -0.99 15.28
N GLN A 113 6.74 -2.31 15.41
CA GLN A 113 8.00 -3.06 15.37
C GLN A 113 8.71 -2.95 14.02
N ARG A 114 7.97 -2.96 12.89
CA ARG A 114 8.53 -2.71 11.56
C ARG A 114 9.14 -1.31 11.47
N VAL A 115 8.41 -0.29 11.89
CA VAL A 115 8.89 1.12 11.81
C VAL A 115 10.11 1.31 12.68
N MET A 116 10.08 0.80 13.91
CA MET A 116 11.21 0.85 14.84
C MET A 116 12.45 0.15 14.26
N GLY A 117 12.30 -1.05 13.73
CA GLY A 117 13.42 -1.81 13.18
C GLY A 117 14.03 -1.14 11.95
N ALA A 118 13.18 -0.56 11.09
CA ALA A 118 13.63 0.18 9.92
C ALA A 118 14.37 1.47 10.29
N ALA A 119 13.87 2.21 11.30
CA ALA A 119 14.52 3.42 11.80
C ALA A 119 15.83 3.12 12.55
N GLU A 120 15.89 2.05 13.35
CA GLU A 120 17.13 1.56 13.99
C GLU A 120 18.20 1.24 12.94
N LEU A 121 17.84 0.55 11.84
CA LEU A 121 18.77 0.31 10.73
C LEU A 121 19.28 1.60 10.10
N ALA A 122 18.38 2.56 9.83
CA ALA A 122 18.70 3.81 9.15
C ALA A 122 19.54 4.77 10.00
N THR A 123 19.45 4.69 11.32
CA THR A 123 20.22 5.50 12.28
C THR A 123 21.52 4.83 12.75
N GLY A 124 21.83 3.62 12.25
CA GLY A 124 23.09 2.92 12.54
C GLY A 124 23.02 1.91 13.69
N SER A 125 21.87 1.76 14.37
CA SER A 125 21.60 0.71 15.37
C SER A 125 21.33 -0.64 14.68
N VAL A 126 22.31 -1.10 13.91
CA VAL A 126 22.10 -2.13 12.89
C VAL A 126 21.70 -3.47 13.46
N GLU A 127 22.34 -3.92 14.54
CA GLU A 127 22.04 -5.23 15.10
C GLU A 127 20.63 -5.31 15.68
N ALA A 128 20.20 -4.25 16.38
CA ALA A 128 18.85 -4.13 16.93
C ALA A 128 17.80 -4.12 15.80
N GLY A 129 17.98 -3.23 14.81
CA GLY A 129 17.06 -3.11 13.69
C GLY A 129 16.97 -4.39 12.85
N ALA A 130 18.11 -5.01 12.56
CA ALA A 130 18.14 -6.25 11.79
C ALA A 130 17.43 -7.40 12.53
N ARG A 131 17.67 -7.53 13.84
CA ARG A 131 17.03 -8.57 14.67
C ARG A 131 15.51 -8.38 14.71
N ARG A 132 15.06 -7.14 14.92
CA ARG A 132 13.63 -6.80 14.97
C ARG A 132 12.91 -7.10 13.66
N LEU A 133 13.48 -6.65 12.54
CA LEU A 133 12.90 -6.93 11.23
C LEU A 133 12.96 -8.43 10.89
N ALA A 134 13.97 -9.17 11.36
CA ALA A 134 14.11 -10.59 11.04
C ALA A 134 13.00 -11.43 11.68
N ALA A 135 12.53 -11.03 12.87
CA ALA A 135 11.39 -11.64 13.54
C ALA A 135 10.05 -11.38 12.80
N LEU A 136 9.98 -10.35 11.96
CA LEU A 136 8.78 -9.99 11.21
C LEU A 136 8.80 -10.48 9.76
N ALA A 137 9.98 -10.69 9.17
CA ALA A 137 10.19 -10.89 7.73
C ALA A 137 9.45 -12.09 7.10
N GLU A 138 8.93 -13.02 7.91
CA GLU A 138 8.10 -14.12 7.40
C GLU A 138 6.67 -13.69 7.06
N ARG A 139 6.11 -12.76 7.84
CA ARG A 139 4.72 -12.29 7.73
C ARG A 139 4.60 -10.86 7.21
N ASP A 140 5.72 -10.14 7.19
CA ASP A 140 5.79 -8.74 6.80
C ASP A 140 6.76 -8.54 5.63
N VAL A 141 6.19 -8.31 4.44
CA VAL A 141 6.95 -8.14 3.21
C VAL A 141 7.81 -6.87 3.23
N PHE A 142 7.36 -5.79 3.90
CA PHE A 142 8.20 -4.59 4.02
C PHE A 142 9.42 -4.88 4.89
N ALA A 143 9.25 -5.57 6.01
CA ALA A 143 10.38 -5.94 6.87
C ALA A 143 11.42 -6.79 6.12
N ALA A 144 10.96 -7.75 5.30
CA ALA A 144 11.82 -8.56 4.46
C ALA A 144 12.53 -7.75 3.37
N ALA A 145 11.83 -6.82 2.70
CA ALA A 145 12.42 -5.97 1.68
C ALA A 145 13.50 -5.04 2.25
N ILE A 146 13.26 -4.45 3.42
CA ILE A 146 14.22 -3.59 4.12
C ILE A 146 15.47 -4.39 4.52
N LEU A 147 15.28 -5.59 5.10
CA LEU A 147 16.40 -6.48 5.43
C LEU A 147 17.19 -6.94 4.21
N ALA A 148 16.50 -7.30 3.13
CA ALA A 148 17.16 -7.73 1.91
C ALA A 148 18.06 -6.61 1.37
N ARG A 149 17.52 -5.39 1.27
CA ARG A 149 18.28 -4.20 0.87
C ARG A 149 19.49 -3.97 1.77
N HIS A 150 19.29 -4.05 3.09
CA HIS A 150 20.38 -3.91 4.06
C HIS A 150 21.49 -4.95 3.85
N TYR A 151 21.14 -6.23 3.69
CA TYR A 151 22.13 -7.29 3.49
C TYR A 151 22.88 -7.16 2.17
N TYR A 152 22.20 -6.79 1.09
CA TYR A 152 22.87 -6.56 -0.19
C TYR A 152 23.80 -5.35 -0.15
N ALA A 153 23.40 -4.25 0.50
CA ALA A 153 24.26 -3.08 0.69
C ALA A 153 25.52 -3.35 1.53
N ARG A 154 25.53 -4.44 2.32
CA ARG A 154 26.68 -4.89 3.13
C ARG A 154 27.38 -6.11 2.56
N GLU A 155 27.20 -6.38 1.27
CA GLU A 155 27.86 -7.50 0.58
C GLU A 155 27.57 -8.87 1.24
N LYS A 156 26.37 -9.05 1.81
CA LYS A 156 25.89 -10.32 2.38
C LYS A 156 24.83 -10.96 1.46
N PRO A 157 25.14 -11.34 0.21
CA PRO A 157 24.15 -11.76 -0.79
C PRO A 157 23.38 -13.02 -0.39
N ARG A 158 23.99 -13.94 0.35
CA ARG A 158 23.30 -15.13 0.87
C ARG A 158 22.19 -14.76 1.86
N ALA A 159 22.43 -13.79 2.75
CA ALA A 159 21.44 -13.32 3.69
C ALA A 159 20.34 -12.51 2.99
N GLY A 160 20.71 -11.64 2.03
CA GLY A 160 19.76 -10.91 1.19
C GLY A 160 18.82 -11.83 0.43
N ARG A 161 19.36 -12.85 -0.25
CA ARG A 161 18.57 -13.86 -0.97
C ARG A 161 17.59 -14.60 -0.05
N ARG A 162 18.02 -14.97 1.15
CA ARG A 162 17.13 -15.63 2.13
C ARG A 162 15.98 -14.73 2.56
N ALA A 163 16.24 -13.44 2.82
CA ALA A 163 15.20 -12.48 3.17
C ALA A 163 14.18 -12.31 2.04
N VAL A 164 14.64 -12.20 0.78
CA VAL A 164 13.75 -12.13 -0.40
C VAL A 164 12.86 -13.36 -0.51
N LEU A 165 13.44 -14.56 -0.47
CA LEU A 165 12.70 -15.80 -0.69
C LEU A 165 11.69 -16.09 0.43
N ARG A 166 12.00 -15.70 1.67
CA ARG A 166 11.11 -15.92 2.81
C ARG A 166 9.78 -15.16 2.68
N ALA A 167 9.82 -13.91 2.23
CA ALA A 167 8.59 -13.12 2.05
C ALA A 167 7.84 -13.43 0.73
N ALA A 168 8.55 -13.88 -0.31
CA ALA A 168 7.96 -14.14 -1.63
C ALA A 168 6.97 -15.31 -1.68
N ALA A 169 6.90 -16.10 -0.60
CA ALA A 169 5.99 -17.23 -0.46
C ALA A 169 4.53 -16.81 -0.19
N ASN A 170 4.30 -15.65 0.45
CA ASN A 170 3.01 -15.36 1.10
C ASN A 170 2.18 -14.28 0.39
N VAL A 171 2.77 -13.14 0.00
CA VAL A 171 2.03 -11.99 -0.54
C VAL A 171 2.74 -11.43 -1.78
N ARG A 172 1.99 -11.23 -2.88
CA ARG A 172 2.51 -10.72 -4.16
C ARG A 172 1.77 -9.51 -4.72
N THR A 173 1.33 -8.64 -3.84
CA THR A 173 0.67 -7.41 -4.26
C THR A 173 1.08 -6.25 -3.36
N GLY A 174 0.97 -5.04 -3.92
CA GLY A 174 1.17 -3.81 -3.18
C GLY A 174 2.62 -3.34 -3.10
N PRO A 175 2.84 -2.18 -2.46
CA PRO A 175 4.12 -1.49 -2.47
C PRO A 175 5.27 -2.32 -1.90
N ALA A 176 5.01 -3.08 -0.83
CA ALA A 176 6.02 -3.95 -0.21
C ALA A 176 6.52 -5.02 -1.19
N TRP A 177 5.60 -5.66 -1.92
CA TRP A 177 5.92 -6.66 -2.93
C TRP A 177 6.71 -6.05 -4.08
N ARG A 178 6.28 -4.89 -4.60
CA ARG A 178 7.01 -4.21 -5.69
C ARG A 178 8.44 -3.87 -5.29
N GLN A 179 8.66 -3.42 -4.05
CA GLN A 179 10.01 -3.22 -3.52
C GLN A 179 10.82 -4.53 -3.45
N LEU A 180 10.21 -5.61 -2.94
CA LEU A 180 10.86 -6.92 -2.85
C LEU A 180 11.22 -7.47 -4.24
N ALA A 181 10.31 -7.35 -5.21
CA ALA A 181 10.48 -7.79 -6.59
C ALA A 181 11.57 -6.98 -7.32
N ALA A 182 11.63 -5.67 -7.09
CA ALA A 182 12.71 -4.83 -7.60
C ALA A 182 14.08 -5.27 -7.07
N ILE A 183 14.19 -5.54 -5.76
CA ILE A 183 15.43 -6.08 -5.15
C ILE A 183 15.78 -7.44 -5.76
N ALA A 184 14.80 -8.33 -5.91
CA ALA A 184 15.02 -9.64 -6.50
C ALA A 184 15.54 -9.54 -7.95
N SER A 185 14.94 -8.69 -8.77
CA SER A 185 15.36 -8.42 -10.14
C SER A 185 16.79 -7.86 -10.18
N GLN A 186 17.08 -6.82 -9.41
CA GLN A 186 18.40 -6.18 -9.32
C GLN A 186 19.51 -7.19 -8.97
N HIS A 187 19.22 -8.14 -8.09
CA HIS A 187 20.18 -9.13 -7.61
C HIS A 187 20.02 -10.52 -8.25
N LYS A 188 19.26 -10.63 -9.35
CA LYS A 188 19.03 -11.87 -10.12
C LYS A 188 18.53 -13.04 -9.25
N VAL A 189 17.71 -12.75 -8.24
CA VAL A 189 17.05 -13.76 -7.41
C VAL A 189 15.78 -14.21 -8.12
N LEU A 190 15.75 -15.48 -8.53
CA LEU A 190 14.53 -16.09 -9.05
C LEU A 190 13.51 -16.23 -7.92
N LEU A 191 12.39 -15.51 -8.06
CA LEU A 191 11.26 -15.65 -7.16
C LEU A 191 10.50 -16.95 -7.51
N PRO A 192 10.12 -17.77 -6.52
CA PRO A 192 9.37 -19.00 -6.79
C PRO A 192 8.01 -18.66 -7.43
N PRO A 193 7.24 -19.60 -7.97
CA PRO A 193 5.82 -19.36 -8.27
C PRO A 193 5.02 -19.12 -6.98
N VAL A 194 3.85 -18.47 -7.06
CA VAL A 194 2.92 -18.38 -5.91
C VAL A 194 2.36 -19.78 -5.65
N ALA A 195 2.15 -20.14 -4.40
CA ALA A 195 1.33 -21.30 -4.07
C ALA A 195 -0.02 -21.21 -4.80
N HIS A 196 -0.43 -22.31 -5.44
CA HIS A 196 -1.70 -22.39 -6.18
C HIS A 196 -1.84 -21.45 -7.40
N ALA A 197 -0.76 -20.82 -7.89
CA ALA A 197 -0.80 -19.96 -9.08
C ALA A 197 -1.47 -20.64 -10.27
N GLU A 198 -1.07 -21.88 -10.57
CA GLU A 198 -1.64 -22.68 -11.66
C GLU A 198 -3.13 -22.96 -11.48
N THR A 199 -3.57 -23.19 -10.24
CA THR A 199 -4.99 -23.39 -9.94
C THR A 199 -5.77 -22.10 -10.18
N MET A 200 -5.25 -20.96 -9.74
CA MET A 200 -5.86 -19.65 -9.95
C MET A 200 -5.89 -19.24 -11.43
N ILE A 201 -4.82 -19.50 -12.18
CA ILE A 201 -4.77 -19.24 -13.62
C ILE A 201 -5.83 -20.07 -14.35
N ARG A 202 -5.97 -21.35 -14.02
CA ARG A 202 -7.01 -22.21 -14.59
C ARG A 202 -8.41 -21.73 -14.24
N ALA A 203 -8.65 -21.39 -12.97
CA ALA A 203 -9.93 -20.84 -12.54
C ALA A 203 -10.26 -19.53 -13.27
N ALA A 204 -9.31 -18.60 -13.36
CA ALA A 204 -9.48 -17.33 -14.07
C ALA A 204 -9.78 -17.52 -15.56
N LYS A 205 -9.12 -18.48 -16.22
CA LYS A 205 -9.38 -18.83 -17.63
C LYS A 205 -10.75 -19.50 -17.83
N ALA A 206 -11.29 -20.17 -16.82
CA ALA A 206 -12.59 -20.80 -16.86
C ALA A 206 -13.75 -19.81 -16.65
N ILE A 207 -13.49 -18.61 -16.11
CA ILE A 207 -14.49 -17.55 -15.99
C ILE A 207 -14.87 -17.09 -17.40
N PRO A 208 -16.15 -17.23 -17.82
CA PRO A 208 -16.56 -16.77 -19.14
C PRO A 208 -16.35 -15.27 -19.28
N GLN A 209 -15.79 -14.82 -20.42
CA GLN A 209 -15.46 -13.40 -20.64
C GLN A 209 -16.64 -12.45 -20.39
N HIS A 210 -17.87 -12.89 -20.67
CA HIS A 210 -19.06 -12.07 -20.47
C HIS A 210 -19.29 -11.65 -19.01
N PHE A 211 -18.77 -12.39 -18.01
CA PHE A 211 -18.83 -11.95 -16.61
C PHE A 211 -17.98 -10.69 -16.35
N PHE A 212 -16.86 -10.52 -17.06
CA PHE A 212 -16.08 -9.29 -16.98
C PHE A 212 -16.77 -8.14 -17.72
N VAL A 213 -17.47 -8.43 -18.81
CA VAL A 213 -18.27 -7.43 -19.54
C VAL A 213 -19.48 -6.99 -18.70
N LEU A 214 -20.13 -7.91 -17.98
CA LEU A 214 -21.20 -7.61 -17.02
C LEU A 214 -20.75 -6.61 -15.96
N GLY A 215 -19.54 -6.76 -15.41
CA GLY A 215 -19.02 -5.83 -14.41
C GLY A 215 -18.68 -4.44 -14.97
N ARG A 216 -18.34 -4.34 -16.26
CA ARG A 216 -17.97 -3.05 -16.92
C ARG A 216 -19.16 -2.32 -17.53
N SER A 217 -20.16 -3.08 -17.96
CA SER A 217 -21.34 -2.60 -18.66
C SER A 217 -22.56 -3.39 -18.20
N PRO A 218 -22.94 -3.32 -16.91
CA PRO A 218 -24.05 -4.10 -16.37
C PRO A 218 -25.36 -3.85 -17.11
N GLU A 219 -25.54 -2.64 -17.66
CA GLU A 219 -26.68 -2.23 -18.48
C GLU A 219 -26.88 -3.08 -19.74
N ARG A 220 -25.83 -3.75 -20.23
CA ARG A 220 -25.91 -4.66 -21.40
C ARG A 220 -26.52 -6.03 -21.06
N PHE A 221 -26.65 -6.35 -19.78
CA PHE A 221 -27.07 -7.68 -19.32
C PHE A 221 -28.24 -7.62 -18.33
N VAL A 222 -28.40 -6.51 -17.62
CA VAL A 222 -29.46 -6.29 -16.65
C VAL A 222 -30.12 -4.96 -16.98
N THR A 223 -31.41 -5.00 -17.33
CA THR A 223 -32.24 -3.80 -17.45
C THR A 223 -33.10 -3.74 -16.20
N VAL A 224 -32.97 -2.68 -15.41
CA VAL A 224 -33.83 -2.45 -14.25
C VAL A 224 -34.84 -1.38 -14.62
N LYS A 225 -36.14 -1.71 -14.59
CA LYS A 225 -37.19 -0.71 -14.71
C LYS A 225 -37.56 -0.21 -13.32
N LEU A 226 -37.26 1.07 -13.08
CA LEU A 226 -37.74 1.79 -11.91
C LEU A 226 -39.05 2.46 -12.27
N SER A 227 -40.12 2.09 -11.56
CA SER A 227 -41.40 2.76 -11.67
C SER A 227 -41.70 3.46 -10.36
N ALA A 228 -42.15 4.72 -10.43
CA ALA A 228 -42.62 5.40 -9.23
C ALA A 228 -43.84 4.65 -8.71
N SER A 229 -43.81 4.26 -7.42
CA SER A 229 -44.94 3.56 -6.81
C SER A 229 -46.20 4.43 -6.75
N ARG A 230 -46.05 5.76 -6.88
CA ARG A 230 -47.12 6.77 -6.88
C ARG A 230 -46.77 7.91 -7.84
N LYS A 231 -47.81 8.60 -8.36
CA LYS A 231 -47.69 9.67 -9.37
C LYS A 231 -47.41 11.07 -8.78
N GLN A 232 -47.63 11.29 -7.49
CA GLN A 232 -47.43 12.57 -6.82
C GLN A 232 -46.88 12.35 -5.40
N PHE A 233 -46.01 13.26 -4.95
CA PHE A 233 -45.38 13.25 -3.63
C PHE A 233 -45.46 14.65 -3.02
N ALA A 234 -45.71 14.75 -1.72
CA ALA A 234 -45.62 16.03 -1.01
C ALA A 234 -44.14 16.41 -0.77
N PRO A 235 -43.80 17.71 -0.68
CA PRO A 235 -42.46 18.13 -0.30
C PRO A 235 -42.05 17.52 1.06
N GLY A 236 -40.96 16.76 1.09
CA GLY A 236 -40.45 16.09 2.29
C GLY A 236 -40.82 14.62 2.44
N GLU A 237 -41.70 14.06 1.58
CA GLU A 237 -41.98 12.61 1.59
C GLU A 237 -40.88 11.79 0.87
N PRO A 238 -40.51 10.62 1.40
CA PRO A 238 -39.56 9.73 0.75
C PRO A 238 -40.14 9.12 -0.54
N LEU A 239 -39.35 9.16 -1.61
CA LEU A 239 -39.69 8.54 -2.88
C LEU A 239 -39.63 7.01 -2.77
N ALA A 240 -40.78 6.36 -2.90
CA ALA A 240 -40.87 4.91 -3.00
C ALA A 240 -40.93 4.49 -4.49
N VAL A 241 -39.99 3.64 -4.90
CA VAL A 241 -39.90 3.09 -6.27
C VAL A 241 -40.08 1.58 -6.24
N SER A 242 -40.81 1.03 -7.21
CA SER A 242 -40.86 -0.41 -7.48
C SER A 242 -39.78 -0.78 -8.50
N VAL A 243 -39.10 -1.89 -8.22
CA VAL A 243 -37.98 -2.38 -9.04
C VAL A 243 -38.45 -3.65 -9.75
N GLU A 244 -38.61 -3.58 -11.07
CA GLU A 244 -38.84 -4.77 -11.92
C GLU A 244 -37.52 -5.15 -12.62
N ARG A 245 -37.22 -6.46 -12.61
CA ARG A 245 -36.05 -7.05 -13.27
C ARG A 245 -36.43 -7.64 -14.61
#